data_AF-A0A501XXN5-F1
#
_entry.id   AF-A0A501XXN5-F1
#
_cell.length_a   1.000
_cell.length_b   1.000
_cell.length_c   1.000
_cell.angle_alpha   90.00
_cell.angle_beta   90.00
_cell.angle_gamma   90.00
#
_symmetry.space_group_name_H-M   'P 1'
#
loop_
_entity.id
_entity.type
_entity.pdbx_description
1 polymer ?
#
loop_
_entity_poly.entity_id
_entity_poly.type
_entity_poly.pdbx_seq_one_letter_code
_entity_poly.pdbx_strand_id
1 'polypeptide(L)'
;MSSIYEKEELSGSDVQSEVLRRMEKYNDKSFLECFSIYLGTAQILEFALKKLLEESFGIPESETEKLTLGRSRAKLETVGLRADYTELLKQVVKDRNHAAHELLANQVLIGNLGVELSERMQFNELKHFIYGLEQAVFLFDYFQHNDAWVVTT
;
A
#
# COMPACT_ATOMS: atom_id res chain seq x y z
N MET A 1 -19.23 2.11 -11.11
CA MET A 1 -17.75 2.06 -11.09
C MET A 1 -17.24 3.42 -11.52
N SER A 2 -16.14 3.91 -10.94
CA SER A 2 -15.58 5.23 -11.28
C SER A 2 -15.03 5.21 -12.71
N SER A 3 -15.32 6.25 -13.52
CA SER A 3 -14.82 6.38 -14.90
C SER A 3 -13.29 6.41 -15.01
N ILE A 4 -12.56 6.53 -13.89
CA ILE A 4 -11.10 6.59 -13.87
C ILE A 4 -10.44 5.29 -14.37
N TYR A 5 -11.10 4.14 -14.21
CA TYR A 5 -10.58 2.85 -14.65
C TYR A 5 -10.69 2.63 -16.16
N GLU A 6 -11.51 3.41 -16.84
CA GLU A 6 -11.73 3.35 -18.30
C GLU A 6 -10.73 4.22 -19.08
N LYS A 7 -9.91 5.02 -18.39
CA LYS A 7 -8.85 5.79 -19.04
C LYS A 7 -7.74 4.86 -19.50
N GLU A 8 -7.20 5.10 -20.70
CA GLU A 8 -6.02 4.37 -21.21
C GLU A 8 -4.76 4.74 -20.42
N GLU A 9 -4.60 6.02 -20.07
CA GLU A 9 -3.46 6.54 -19.33
C GLU A 9 -3.90 7.41 -18.15
N LEU A 10 -3.18 7.28 -17.03
CA LEU A 10 -3.37 8.11 -15.84
C LEU A 10 -2.36 9.25 -15.82
N SER A 11 -2.84 10.48 -15.65
CA SER A 11 -1.99 11.60 -15.29
C SER A 11 -1.60 11.56 -13.80
N GLY A 12 -0.54 12.27 -13.42
CA GLY A 12 -0.19 12.43 -12.00
C GLY A 12 -1.33 13.04 -11.16
N SER A 13 -2.10 13.95 -11.75
CA SER A 13 -3.29 14.54 -11.10
C SER A 13 -4.44 13.55 -10.93
N ASP A 14 -4.59 12.60 -11.85
CA ASP A 14 -5.60 11.54 -11.74
C ASP A 14 -5.29 10.65 -10.54
N VAL A 15 -4.04 10.19 -10.44
CA VAL A 15 -3.56 9.38 -9.32
C VAL A 15 -3.74 10.13 -8.02
N GLN A 16 -3.28 11.38 -7.94
CA GLN A 16 -3.37 12.18 -6.73
C GLN A 16 -4.83 12.36 -6.28
N SER A 17 -5.73 12.71 -7.20
CA SER A 17 -7.15 12.97 -6.86
C SER A 17 -7.82 11.71 -6.32
N GLU A 18 -7.57 10.55 -6.94
CA GLU A 18 -8.16 9.29 -6.51
C GLU A 18 -7.58 8.80 -5.18
N VAL A 19 -6.28 9.00 -4.94
CA VAL A 19 -5.66 8.70 -3.65
C VAL A 19 -6.25 9.58 -2.54
N LEU A 20 -6.39 10.89 -2.77
CA LEU A 20 -7.02 11.79 -1.80
C LEU A 20 -8.47 11.39 -1.50
N ARG A 21 -9.23 11.01 -2.53
CA ARG A 21 -10.60 10.48 -2.35
C ARG A 21 -10.62 9.20 -1.52
N ARG A 22 -9.70 8.26 -1.77
CA ARG A 22 -9.55 7.03 -0.97
C ARG A 22 -9.15 7.32 0.47
N MET A 23 -8.38 8.38 0.70
CA MET A 23 -7.96 8.81 2.04
C MET A 23 -9.11 9.40 2.87
N GLU A 24 -10.27 9.75 2.27
CA GLU A 24 -11.43 10.26 3.02
C GLU A 24 -11.91 9.29 4.11
N LYS A 25 -11.70 7.99 3.93
CA LYS A 25 -12.04 6.96 4.94
C LYS A 25 -11.23 7.09 6.24
N TYR A 26 -10.17 7.90 6.27
CA TYR A 26 -9.37 8.19 7.45
C TYR A 26 -9.76 9.51 8.14
N ASN A 27 -10.65 10.29 7.54
CA ASN A 27 -11.09 11.56 8.12
C ASN A 27 -11.77 11.33 9.47
N ASP A 28 -11.51 12.24 10.41
CA ASP A 28 -12.06 12.24 11.77
C ASP A 28 -11.74 11.00 12.62
N LYS A 29 -10.79 10.16 12.17
CA LYS A 29 -10.32 8.98 12.90
C LYS A 29 -9.14 9.30 13.81
N SER A 30 -9.11 8.63 14.95
CA SER A 30 -7.96 8.63 15.86
C SER A 30 -6.73 7.97 15.23
N PHE A 31 -5.56 8.19 15.83
CA PHE A 31 -4.32 7.56 15.38
C PHE A 31 -4.43 6.04 15.30
N LEU A 32 -4.95 5.41 16.35
CA LEU A 32 -5.09 3.96 16.42
C LEU A 32 -6.04 3.42 15.35
N GLU A 33 -7.16 4.10 15.09
CA GLU A 33 -8.06 3.70 14.01
C GLU A 33 -7.41 3.84 12.63
N CYS A 34 -6.74 4.95 12.35
CA CYS A 34 -5.98 5.14 11.11
C CYS A 34 -4.91 4.06 10.94
N PHE A 35 -4.19 3.77 12.02
CA PHE A 35 -3.12 2.79 12.04
C PHE A 35 -3.65 1.36 11.81
N SER A 36 -4.77 0.99 12.43
CA SER A 36 -5.44 -0.29 12.20
C SER A 36 -5.92 -0.45 10.76
N ILE A 37 -6.54 0.59 10.18
CA ILE A 37 -6.97 0.57 8.78
C ILE A 37 -5.76 0.46 7.85
N TYR A 38 -4.68 1.19 8.14
CA TYR A 38 -3.44 1.11 7.38
C TYR A 38 -2.85 -0.31 7.36
N LEU A 39 -2.68 -0.94 8.53
CA LEU A 39 -2.17 -2.32 8.60
C LEU A 39 -3.08 -3.33 7.90
N GLY A 40 -4.40 -3.22 8.11
CA GLY A 40 -5.37 -4.07 7.43
C GLY A 40 -5.30 -3.92 5.91
N THR A 41 -5.18 -2.69 5.41
CA THR A 41 -5.04 -2.41 3.97
C THR A 41 -3.74 -2.98 3.41
N ALA A 42 -2.63 -2.88 4.14
CA ALA A 42 -1.35 -3.46 3.72
C ALA A 42 -1.40 -4.99 3.64
N GLN A 43 -2.13 -5.64 4.55
CA GLN A 43 -2.36 -7.08 4.52
C GLN A 43 -3.26 -7.50 3.36
N ILE A 44 -4.31 -6.73 3.05
CA ILE A 44 -5.16 -6.97 1.87
C ILE A 44 -4.33 -6.86 0.58
N LEU A 45 -3.49 -5.82 0.47
CA LEU A 45 -2.58 -5.67 -0.66
C LEU A 45 -1.62 -6.86 -0.76
N GLU A 46 -1.05 -7.34 0.34
CA GLU A 46 -0.21 -8.53 0.34
C GLU A 46 -0.93 -9.76 -0.26
N PHE A 47 -2.18 -10.00 0.12
CA PHE A 47 -2.97 -11.10 -0.44
C PHE A 47 -3.26 -10.89 -1.93
N ALA A 48 -3.58 -9.66 -2.34
CA ALA A 48 -3.81 -9.32 -3.74
C ALA A 48 -2.56 -9.58 -4.60
N LEU A 49 -1.36 -9.22 -4.11
CA LEU A 49 -0.10 -9.50 -4.80
C LEU A 49 0.21 -11.00 -4.92
N LYS A 50 -0.16 -11.81 -3.91
CA LYS A 50 -0.05 -13.27 -3.99
C LYS A 50 -0.96 -13.84 -5.07
N LYS A 51 -2.22 -13.38 -5.10
CA LYS A 51 -3.17 -13.77 -6.15
C LYS A 51 -2.70 -13.37 -7.54
N LEU A 52 -2.11 -12.19 -7.69
CA LEU A 52 -1.50 -11.78 -8.94
C LEU A 52 -0.38 -12.75 -9.40
N LEU A 53 0.49 -13.18 -8.50
CA LEU A 53 1.53 -14.17 -8.81
C LEU A 53 0.94 -15.52 -9.25
N GLU A 54 -0.16 -15.95 -8.62
CA GLU A 54 -0.85 -17.19 -8.95
C GLU A 54 -1.53 -17.11 -10.32
N GLU A 55 -2.36 -16.08 -10.53
CA GLU A 55 -3.27 -15.98 -11.67
C GLU A 55 -2.57 -15.50 -12.95
N SER A 56 -1.67 -14.51 -12.84
CA SER A 56 -1.03 -13.91 -14.02
C SER A 56 0.36 -14.46 -14.31
N PHE A 57 1.03 -15.08 -13.32
CA PHE A 57 2.40 -15.60 -13.47
C PHE A 57 2.52 -17.10 -13.21
N GLY A 58 1.42 -17.80 -12.91
CA GLY A 58 1.39 -19.26 -12.78
C GLY A 58 2.19 -19.82 -11.60
N ILE A 59 2.45 -19.01 -10.58
CA ILE A 59 3.16 -19.46 -9.38
C ILE A 59 2.19 -20.28 -8.51
N PRO A 60 2.56 -21.49 -8.04
CA PRO A 60 1.65 -22.31 -7.24
C PRO A 60 1.26 -21.63 -5.92
N GLU A 61 0.00 -21.81 -5.50
CA GLU A 61 -0.51 -21.30 -4.21
C GLU A 61 0.36 -21.76 -3.02
N SER A 62 0.87 -22.98 -3.07
CA SER A 62 1.74 -23.54 -2.03
C SER A 62 3.07 -22.79 -1.87
N GLU A 63 3.52 -22.07 -2.91
CA GLU A 63 4.68 -21.17 -2.86
C GLU A 63 4.28 -19.77 -2.39
N THR A 64 3.15 -19.24 -2.83
CA THR A 64 2.71 -17.86 -2.55
C THR A 64 2.14 -17.69 -1.14
N GLU A 65 1.49 -18.71 -0.57
CA GLU A 65 0.84 -18.68 0.75
C GLU A 65 1.78 -18.12 1.83
N LYS A 66 3.04 -18.56 1.82
CA LYS A 66 4.07 -18.24 2.82
C LYS A 66 4.81 -16.93 2.57
N LEU A 67 4.52 -16.24 1.46
CA LEU A 67 5.18 -14.97 1.16
C LEU A 67 4.66 -13.88 2.10
N THR A 68 5.55 -12.99 2.52
CA THR A 68 5.15 -11.72 3.16
C THR A 68 5.06 -10.64 2.08
N LEU A 69 4.52 -9.46 2.38
CA LEU A 69 4.44 -8.34 1.45
C LEU A 69 5.79 -8.04 0.77
N GLY A 70 6.87 -8.04 1.56
CA GLY A 70 8.23 -7.86 1.05
C GLY A 70 8.70 -8.98 0.11
N ARG A 71 8.35 -10.23 0.42
CA ARG A 71 8.70 -11.38 -0.44
C ARG A 71 7.83 -11.45 -1.69
N SER A 72 6.54 -11.14 -1.60
CA SER A 72 5.63 -11.04 -2.75
C SER A 72 6.11 -9.97 -3.71
N ARG A 73 6.48 -8.77 -3.21
CA ARG A 73 7.09 -7.70 -4.02
C ARG A 73 8.35 -8.17 -4.72
N ALA A 74 9.28 -8.81 -4.00
CA ALA A 74 10.53 -9.29 -4.58
C ALA A 74 10.28 -10.35 -5.67
N LYS A 75 9.32 -11.26 -5.45
CA LYS A 75 8.95 -12.27 -6.44
C LYS A 75 8.33 -11.63 -7.69
N LEU A 76 7.45 -10.63 -7.53
CA LEU A 76 6.87 -9.88 -8.65
C LEU A 76 7.95 -9.19 -9.51
N GLU A 77 8.97 -8.62 -8.88
CA GLU A 77 10.14 -8.07 -9.58
C GLU A 77 10.90 -9.15 -10.38
N THR A 78 11.05 -10.36 -9.83
CA THR A 78 11.73 -11.48 -10.53
C THR A 78 10.96 -12.05 -11.72
N VAL A 79 9.63 -12.00 -11.70
CA VAL A 79 8.78 -12.49 -12.81
C VAL A 79 8.50 -11.42 -13.86
N GLY A 80 9.13 -10.25 -13.75
CA GLY A 80 9.08 -9.20 -14.77
C GLY A 80 7.87 -8.26 -14.67
N LEU A 81 7.25 -8.13 -13.48
CA LEU A 81 6.24 -7.10 -13.26
C LEU A 81 6.82 -5.71 -13.52
N ARG A 82 6.01 -4.79 -14.07
CA ARG A 82 6.37 -3.39 -14.32
C ARG A 82 7.16 -2.73 -13.17
N ALA A 83 8.26 -2.07 -13.55
CA ALA A 83 9.28 -1.59 -12.61
C ALA A 83 8.83 -0.38 -11.76
N ASP A 84 7.99 0.48 -12.32
CA ASP A 84 7.44 1.64 -11.62
C ASP A 84 6.55 1.22 -10.43
N TYR A 85 5.73 0.18 -10.60
CA TYR A 85 4.91 -0.35 -9.52
C TYR A 85 5.74 -1.12 -8.48
N THR A 86 6.74 -1.90 -8.90
CA THR A 86 7.61 -2.59 -7.94
C THR A 86 8.46 -1.63 -7.11
N GLU A 87 8.83 -0.46 -7.67
CA GLU A 87 9.50 0.61 -6.93
C GLU A 87 8.58 1.26 -5.88
N LEU A 88 7.32 1.55 -6.24
CA LEU A 88 6.33 1.99 -5.27
C LEU A 88 6.15 0.98 -4.13
N LEU A 89 6.08 -0.32 -4.45
CA LEU A 89 5.95 -1.38 -3.44
C LEU A 89 7.18 -1.49 -2.53
N LYS A 90 8.40 -1.15 -3.00
CA LYS A 90 9.59 -1.08 -2.13
C LYS A 90 9.38 -0.06 -1.01
N GLN A 91 8.86 1.12 -1.37
CA GLN A 91 8.56 2.17 -0.40
C GLN A 91 7.46 1.74 0.57
N VAL A 92 6.36 1.16 0.07
CA VAL A 92 5.27 0.64 0.92
C VAL A 92 5.76 -0.42 1.93
N VAL A 93 6.64 -1.34 1.50
CA VAL A 93 7.23 -2.34 2.40
C VAL A 93 8.08 -1.69 3.49
N LYS A 94 8.89 -0.69 3.13
CA LYS A 94 9.72 0.05 4.08
C LYS A 94 8.84 0.78 5.11
N ASP A 95 7.83 1.49 4.64
CA ASP A 95 6.91 2.27 5.47
C ASP A 95 6.08 1.38 6.40
N ARG A 96 5.57 0.23 5.91
CA ARG A 96 4.83 -0.74 6.72
C ARG A 96 5.69 -1.34 7.82
N ASN A 97 6.95 -1.66 7.52
CA ASN A 97 7.88 -2.19 8.52
C ASN A 97 8.19 -1.14 9.59
N HIS A 98 8.50 0.10 9.18
CA HIS A 98 8.74 1.19 10.11
C HIS A 98 7.50 1.46 10.98
N ALA A 99 6.30 1.55 10.39
CA ALA A 99 5.05 1.72 11.13
C ALA A 99 4.80 0.59 12.14
N ALA A 100 5.02 -0.67 11.75
CA ALA A 100 4.81 -1.82 12.63
C ALA A 100 5.78 -1.86 13.82
N HIS A 101 7.02 -1.37 13.64
CA HIS A 101 8.06 -1.44 14.67
C HIS A 101 8.17 -0.18 15.53
N GLU A 102 8.04 1.01 14.93
CA GLU A 102 8.40 2.27 15.57
C GLU A 102 7.18 3.07 16.01
N LEU A 103 6.13 3.13 15.19
CA LEU A 103 4.96 3.96 15.51
C LEU A 103 4.17 3.46 16.73
N LEU A 104 3.92 2.14 16.85
CA LEU A 104 3.22 1.59 18.02
C LEU A 104 4.06 1.69 19.29
N ALA A 105 5.36 1.39 19.20
CA ALA A 105 6.26 1.45 20.35
C ALA A 105 6.33 2.88 20.88
N ASN A 106 6.43 3.87 19.99
CA ASN A 106 6.52 5.26 20.38
C ASN A 106 5.18 5.79 20.91
N GLN A 107 4.02 5.43 20.34
CA GLN A 107 2.72 5.85 20.88
C GLN A 107 2.49 5.34 22.31
N VAL A 108 2.86 4.08 22.62
CA VAL A 108 2.75 3.51 23.97
C VAL A 108 3.67 4.24 24.96
N LEU A 109 4.90 4.57 24.55
CA LEU A 109 5.84 5.31 25.39
C LEU A 109 5.39 6.76 25.64
N ILE A 110 4.87 7.43 24.62
CA ILE A 110 4.43 8.84 24.68
C ILE A 110 3.14 8.99 25.48
N GLY A 111 2.19 8.05 25.37
CA GLY A 111 0.98 8.02 26.20
C GLY A 111 1.30 7.96 27.70
N ASN A 112 2.44 7.37 28.06
CA ASN A 112 2.94 7.33 29.45
C ASN A 112 3.72 8.59 29.87
N LEU A 113 4.15 9.44 28.92
CA LEU A 113 5.01 10.61 29.17
C LEU A 113 4.28 11.96 28.96
N GLY A 114 3.04 11.97 28.46
CA GLY A 114 2.20 13.17 28.36
C GLY A 114 2.68 14.22 27.35
N VAL A 115 3.36 13.81 26.28
CA VAL A 115 3.97 14.74 25.29
C VAL A 115 3.07 14.85 24.03
N GLU A 116 2.28 15.92 23.94
CA GLU A 116 1.36 16.18 22.81
C GLU A 116 2.08 16.47 21.47
N LEU A 117 3.34 16.94 21.50
CA LEU A 117 4.06 17.36 20.29
C LEU A 117 4.48 16.18 19.41
N SER A 118 4.81 15.04 20.02
CA SER A 118 5.23 13.83 19.33
C SER A 118 4.07 13.08 18.67
N GLU A 119 2.85 13.21 19.22
CA GLU A 119 1.66 12.60 18.61
C GLU A 119 1.32 13.24 17.26
N ARG A 120 1.43 14.57 17.12
CA ARG A 120 1.22 15.26 15.84
C ARG A 120 2.22 14.85 14.77
N MET A 121 3.48 14.65 15.14
CA MET A 121 4.53 14.20 14.22
C MET A 121 4.26 12.78 13.72
N GLN A 122 3.93 11.85 14.63
CA GLN A 122 3.59 10.47 14.28
C GLN A 122 2.32 10.38 13.45
N PHE A 123 1.32 11.22 13.73
CA PHE A 123 0.09 11.25 12.93
C PHE A 123 0.37 11.74 11.49
N ASN A 124 1.26 12.72 11.31
CA ASN A 124 1.68 13.18 9.99
C ASN A 124 2.49 12.12 9.23
N GLU A 125 3.39 11.42 9.91
CA GLU A 125 4.15 10.32 9.35
C GLU A 125 3.24 9.16 8.93
N LEU A 126 2.28 8.77 9.77
CA LEU A 126 1.27 7.78 9.42
C LEU A 126 0.43 8.19 8.20
N LYS A 127 0.05 9.48 8.08
CA LYS A 127 -0.65 9.99 6.89
C LYS A 127 0.18 9.84 5.61
N HIS A 128 1.48 10.07 5.70
CA HIS A 128 2.38 9.86 4.55
C HIS A 128 2.41 8.39 4.13
N PHE A 129 2.51 7.47 5.09
CA PHE A 129 2.47 6.03 4.80
C PHE A 129 1.13 5.59 4.23
N ILE A 130 0.02 6.11 4.77
CA ILE A 130 -1.33 5.86 4.24
C ILE A 130 -1.42 6.31 2.79
N TYR A 131 -0.91 7.50 2.45
CA TYR A 131 -0.93 7.99 1.07
C TYR A 131 -0.22 7.03 0.11
N GLY A 132 1.00 6.60 0.46
CA GLY A 132 1.77 5.66 -0.37
C GLY A 132 1.07 4.31 -0.54
N LEU A 133 0.45 3.80 0.53
CA LEU A 133 -0.32 2.56 0.48
C LEU A 133 -1.58 2.69 -0.37
N GLU A 134 -2.38 3.75 -0.19
CA GLU A 134 -3.58 3.99 -1.00
C GLU A 134 -3.25 4.17 -2.48
N GLN A 135 -2.10 4.81 -2.79
CA GLN A 135 -1.58 4.88 -4.15
C GLN A 135 -1.27 3.48 -4.71
N ALA A 136 -0.62 2.62 -3.94
CA ALA A 136 -0.32 1.26 -4.38
C ALA A 136 -1.60 0.44 -4.61
N VAL A 137 -2.59 0.53 -3.71
CA VAL A 137 -3.87 -0.18 -3.88
C VAL A 137 -4.63 0.37 -5.09
N PHE A 138 -4.68 1.69 -5.29
CA PHE A 138 -5.33 2.26 -6.45
C PHE A 138 -4.70 1.79 -7.76
N LEU A 139 -3.37 1.86 -7.86
CA LEU A 139 -2.66 1.42 -9.05
C LEU A 139 -2.80 -0.09 -9.26
N PHE A 140 -2.85 -0.89 -8.19
CA PHE A 140 -3.17 -2.31 -8.29
C PHE A 140 -4.50 -2.53 -8.99
N ASP A 141 -5.56 -1.89 -8.50
CA ASP A 141 -6.91 -2.03 -9.05
C ASP A 141 -6.96 -1.57 -10.51
N TYR A 142 -6.27 -0.48 -10.84
CA TYR A 142 -6.19 0.04 -12.20
C TYR A 142 -5.46 -0.91 -13.16
N PHE A 143 -4.31 -1.45 -12.76
CA PHE A 143 -3.56 -2.38 -13.60
C PHE A 143 -4.27 -3.72 -13.75
N GLN A 144 -4.93 -4.20 -12.69
CA GLN A 144 -5.75 -5.41 -12.76
C GLN A 144 -6.93 -5.24 -13.71
N HIS A 145 -7.60 -4.09 -13.68
CA HIS A 145 -8.75 -3.82 -14.54
C HIS A 145 -8.37 -3.76 -16.02
N ASN A 146 -7.18 -3.23 -16.33
CA ASN A 146 -6.69 -2.99 -17.68
C ASN A 146 -5.70 -4.05 -18.20
N ASP A 147 -5.47 -5.12 -17.44
CA ASP A 147 -4.44 -6.15 -17.72
C ASP A 147 -3.05 -5.56 -18.03
N ALA A 148 -2.68 -4.49 -17.31
CA ALA A 148 -1.53 -3.64 -17.61
C ALA A 148 -0.29 -3.96 -16.76
N TRP A 149 -0.07 -5.26 -16.47
CA TRP A 149 0.97 -5.73 -15.55
C TRP A 149 2.36 -5.85 -16.18
N VAL A 150 2.41 -6.10 -17.48
CA VAL A 150 3.63 -6.24 -18.26
C VAL A 150 3.62 -5.18 -19.36
N VAL A 151 4.68 -4.38 -19.42
CA VAL A 151 4.85 -3.40 -20.50
C VAL A 151 5.35 -4.16 -21.72
N THR A 152 4.54 -4.24 -22.78
CA THR A 152 4.98 -4.77 -24.08
C THR A 152 5.83 -3.69 -24.74
N THR A 153 7.15 -3.88 -24.76
CA THR A 153 8.07 -3.12 -25.64
C THR A 153 8.00 -3.61 -27.08
#